data_AF-A0A6J1R223-F1
#
_entry.id   AF-A0A6J1R223-F1
#
_cell.length_a   1.000
_cell.length_b   1.000
_cell.length_c   1.000
_cell.angle_alpha   90.00
_cell.angle_beta   90.00
_cell.angle_gamma   90.00
#
_symmetry.space_group_name_H-M   'P 1'
#
loop_
_entity.id
_entity.type
_entity.pdbx_description
1 polymer ?
#
loop_
_entity_poly.entity_id
_entity_poly.type
_entity_poly.pdbx_seq_one_letter_code
_entity_poly.pdbx_strand_id
1 'polypeptide(L)'
;MSLRRISDVIIRRNVRLQGAVAGRFLATESTEPKDEIVDITAADEKPVYPDDPRSQEELAKKRNKSRLNPSDRNVLMGVRPYEQSLEWYHDTVRYKKRMLGRYGLKSIDVPAGFAWPTPEEVKDAQEYERVAFPLSIQERWKKLEEAKRIKAEEVQAREAEIAEKLAKMDEWTAELNAKIAKKEAELEAARLRKERLVEEVRKHFGFKISPHDERFKTMLAQKEKEAKKKKKEAKKQAKLEKLTSIAQKMSNDASQGEATESTKPVE
;
A
#
# COMPACT_ATOMS: atom_id res chain seq x y z
N MET A 1 -19.16 9.70 -74.92
CA MET A 1 -17.93 9.03 -75.44
C MET A 1 -16.84 10.09 -75.52
N SER A 2 -15.94 10.16 -74.52
CA SER A 2 -15.01 11.29 -74.38
C SER A 2 -13.80 11.17 -75.31
N LEU A 3 -13.32 12.33 -75.80
CA LEU A 3 -12.19 12.52 -76.72
C LEU A 3 -10.86 11.85 -76.28
N ARG A 4 -10.76 11.43 -75.02
CA ARG A 4 -9.62 10.69 -74.46
C ARG A 4 -9.51 9.25 -74.98
N ARG A 5 -10.63 8.61 -75.37
CA ARG A 5 -10.59 7.24 -75.91
C ARG A 5 -10.15 7.17 -77.39
N ILE A 6 -10.29 8.28 -78.13
CA ILE A 6 -9.91 8.35 -79.55
C ILE A 6 -8.39 8.58 -79.69
N SER A 7 -7.80 9.37 -78.79
CA SER A 7 -6.34 9.63 -78.75
C SER A 7 -5.52 8.38 -78.43
N ASP A 8 -6.00 7.51 -77.53
CA ASP A 8 -5.32 6.25 -77.18
C ASP A 8 -5.28 5.21 -78.33
N VAL A 9 -6.27 5.23 -79.23
CA VAL A 9 -6.31 4.32 -80.39
C VAL A 9 -5.35 4.78 -81.50
N ILE A 10 -5.20 6.09 -81.69
CA ILE A 10 -4.32 6.66 -82.71
C ILE A 10 -2.84 6.45 -82.34
N ILE A 11 -2.48 6.64 -81.06
CA ILE A 11 -1.10 6.46 -80.58
C ILE A 11 -0.68 4.98 -80.66
N ARG A 12 -1.59 4.04 -80.35
CA ARG A 12 -1.29 2.58 -80.45
C ARG A 12 -1.19 2.06 -81.89
N ARG A 13 -1.80 2.73 -82.88
CA ARG A 13 -1.68 2.36 -84.30
C ARG A 13 -0.36 2.84 -84.92
N ASN A 14 0.13 4.02 -84.54
CA ASN A 14 1.35 4.59 -85.12
C ASN A 14 2.65 3.90 -84.65
N VAL A 15 2.67 3.30 -83.46
CA VAL A 15 3.84 2.56 -82.95
C VAL A 15 3.99 1.18 -83.63
N ARG A 16 2.90 0.56 -84.11
CA ARG A 16 2.95 -0.75 -84.80
C ARG A 16 3.30 -0.68 -86.28
N LEU A 17 3.13 0.48 -86.94
CA LEU A 17 3.39 0.64 -88.37
C LEU A 17 4.82 1.06 -88.70
N GLN A 18 5.59 1.58 -87.74
CA GLN A 18 7.02 1.88 -87.94
C GLN A 18 7.95 0.68 -87.71
N GLY A 19 7.45 -0.44 -87.17
CA GLY A 19 8.24 -1.63 -86.89
C GLY A 19 8.30 -2.70 -88.00
N ALA A 20 7.63 -2.49 -89.14
CA ALA A 20 7.41 -3.55 -90.14
C ALA A 20 7.95 -3.26 -91.56
N VAL A 21 8.62 -2.13 -91.80
CA VAL A 21 9.11 -1.75 -93.15
C VAL A 21 10.64 -1.56 -93.23
N ALA A 22 11.38 -1.68 -92.12
CA ALA A 22 12.84 -1.58 -92.12
C ALA A 22 13.55 -2.95 -92.07
N GLY A 23 13.01 -3.96 -92.76
CA GLY A 23 13.57 -5.30 -92.76
C GLY A 23 13.46 -5.93 -94.13
N ARG A 24 14.40 -5.56 -95.02
CA ARG A 24 14.82 -6.21 -96.28
C ARG A 24 15.33 -5.10 -97.20
N PHE A 25 16.61 -4.81 -97.16
CA PHE A 25 17.43 -4.31 -98.28
C PHE A 25 18.81 -4.00 -97.70
N LEU A 26 19.64 -5.02 -97.52
CA LEU A 26 21.10 -4.90 -97.46
C LEU A 26 21.64 -6.33 -97.63
N ALA A 27 21.54 -6.82 -98.87
CA ALA A 27 22.27 -7.98 -99.34
C ALA A 27 22.86 -7.59 -100.70
N THR A 28 23.98 -6.89 -100.67
CA THR A 28 24.86 -6.71 -101.82
C THR A 28 26.30 -6.84 -101.33
N GLU A 29 26.83 -8.02 -101.64
CA GLU A 29 28.16 -8.28 -102.15
C GLU A 29 29.37 -8.03 -101.22
N SER A 30 29.96 -9.17 -100.88
CA SER A 30 31.31 -9.42 -100.40
C SER A 30 32.37 -8.50 -101.00
N THR A 31 33.12 -7.80 -100.15
CA THR A 31 34.52 -7.44 -100.41
C THR A 31 35.27 -7.40 -99.07
N GLU A 32 36.19 -8.36 -98.95
CA GLU A 32 37.35 -8.46 -98.05
C GLU A 32 37.19 -8.77 -96.55
N PRO A 33 37.88 -9.81 -96.03
CA PRO A 33 37.97 -10.09 -94.60
C PRO A 33 39.05 -9.18 -94.00
N LYS A 34 38.63 -8.16 -93.26
CA LYS A 34 39.50 -7.49 -92.31
C LYS A 34 39.23 -8.10 -90.95
N ASP A 35 40.23 -8.82 -90.43
CA ASP A 35 40.30 -9.25 -89.04
C ASP A 35 40.43 -8.02 -88.13
N GLU A 36 39.34 -7.27 -87.98
CA GLU A 36 39.21 -6.25 -86.95
C GLU A 36 38.59 -6.94 -85.74
N ILE A 37 39.43 -7.20 -84.74
CA ILE A 37 38.99 -7.54 -83.39
C ILE A 37 38.21 -6.31 -82.90
N VAL A 38 36.90 -6.34 -83.07
CA VAL A 38 36.01 -5.35 -82.47
C VAL A 38 36.12 -5.54 -80.97
N ASP A 39 36.82 -4.63 -80.29
CA ASP A 39 36.89 -4.57 -78.84
C ASP A 39 35.48 -4.29 -78.30
N ILE A 40 34.75 -5.36 -77.97
CA ILE A 40 33.36 -5.31 -77.47
C ILE A 40 33.28 -4.43 -76.21
N THR A 41 34.39 -4.28 -75.47
CA THR A 41 34.51 -3.44 -74.28
C THR A 41 34.55 -1.94 -74.55
N ALA A 42 34.87 -1.50 -75.78
CA ALA A 42 34.85 -0.07 -76.14
C ALA A 42 33.45 0.41 -76.59
N ALA A 43 32.56 -0.53 -76.93
CA ALA A 43 31.17 -0.26 -77.30
C ALA A 43 30.21 -0.17 -76.09
N ASP A 44 30.69 -0.43 -74.86
CA ASP A 44 29.93 -0.22 -73.64
C ASP A 44 29.84 1.28 -73.33
N GLU A 45 28.88 1.95 -73.95
CA GLU A 45 28.47 3.31 -73.61
C GLU A 45 28.17 3.35 -72.11
N LYS A 46 29.03 4.02 -71.33
CA LYS A 46 28.79 4.23 -69.91
C LYS A 46 27.45 4.95 -69.76
N PRO A 47 26.46 4.36 -69.08
CA PRO A 47 25.15 5.00 -68.95
C PRO A 47 25.31 6.34 -68.23
N VAL A 48 24.97 7.42 -68.92
CA VAL A 48 24.92 8.77 -68.33
C VAL A 48 23.68 8.81 -67.44
N TYR A 49 23.90 8.68 -66.14
CA TYR A 49 22.82 8.86 -65.18
C TYR A 49 22.54 10.36 -65.02
N PRO A 50 21.28 10.80 -65.13
CA PRO A 50 20.93 12.17 -64.79
C PRO A 50 21.09 12.36 -63.28
N ASP A 51 22.04 13.20 -62.88
CA ASP A 51 22.33 13.56 -61.48
C ASP A 51 21.32 14.58 -60.90
N ASP A 52 20.24 14.86 -61.63
CA ASP A 52 19.20 15.76 -61.16
C ASP A 52 18.54 15.22 -59.87
N PRO A 53 18.35 16.04 -58.83
CA PRO A 53 17.77 15.61 -57.56
C PRO A 53 16.36 15.01 -57.73
N ARG A 54 15.59 15.53 -58.70
CA ARG A 54 14.27 14.99 -59.06
C ARG A 54 14.36 13.56 -59.62
N SER A 55 15.33 13.30 -60.49
CA SER A 55 15.59 11.96 -61.03
C SER A 55 16.01 10.99 -59.93
N GLN A 56 16.82 11.46 -58.98
CA GLN A 56 17.24 10.66 -57.83
C GLN A 56 16.07 10.29 -56.90
N GLU A 57 15.15 11.22 -56.64
CA GLU A 57 13.92 10.95 -55.87
C GLU A 57 13.02 9.93 -56.56
N GLU A 58 12.84 10.05 -57.88
CA GLU A 58 12.06 9.08 -58.66
C GLU A 58 12.69 7.68 -58.65
N LEU A 59 14.02 7.60 -58.77
CA LEU A 59 14.75 6.34 -58.62
C LEU A 59 14.60 5.77 -57.21
N ALA A 60 14.65 6.60 -56.17
CA ALA A 60 14.43 6.17 -54.79
C ALA A 60 13.00 5.65 -54.56
N LYS A 61 11.99 6.26 -55.20
CA LYS A 61 10.61 5.75 -55.21
C LYS A 61 10.51 4.39 -55.90
N LYS A 62 11.15 4.22 -57.07
CA LYS A 62 11.17 2.93 -57.81
C LYS A 62 11.94 1.83 -57.05
N ARG A 63 13.01 2.20 -56.34
CA ARG A 63 13.80 1.27 -55.49
C ARG A 63 13.05 0.83 -54.24
N ASN A 64 12.04 1.59 -53.80
CA ASN A 64 11.28 1.25 -52.62
C ASN A 64 10.37 0.04 -52.86
N LYS A 65 10.72 -1.11 -52.27
CA LYS A 65 9.94 -2.36 -52.33
C LYS A 65 9.10 -2.64 -51.08
N SER A 66 9.11 -1.74 -50.08
CA SER A 66 8.51 -2.00 -48.77
C SER A 66 6.98 -2.11 -48.79
N ARG A 67 6.33 -1.63 -49.87
CA ARG A 67 4.85 -1.52 -49.99
C ARG A 67 4.18 -0.72 -48.86
N LEU A 68 4.98 -0.04 -48.05
CA LEU A 68 4.56 0.70 -46.90
C LEU A 68 4.17 2.12 -47.31
N ASN A 69 3.21 2.71 -46.59
CA ASN A 69 2.88 4.13 -46.77
C ASN A 69 4.12 5.00 -46.48
N PRO A 70 4.33 6.14 -47.15
CA PRO A 70 5.48 6.99 -46.89
C PRO A 70 5.60 7.38 -45.40
N SER A 71 4.48 7.59 -44.70
CA SER A 71 4.46 7.91 -43.26
C SER A 71 5.12 6.83 -42.41
N ASP A 72 4.71 5.58 -42.60
CA ASP A 72 5.14 4.48 -41.75
C ASP A 72 6.58 4.07 -42.12
N ARG A 73 6.97 4.28 -43.39
CA ARG A 73 8.36 4.16 -43.82
C ARG A 73 9.23 5.22 -43.15
N ASN A 74 8.78 6.47 -43.08
CA ASN A 74 9.52 7.53 -42.41
C ASN A 74 9.71 7.19 -40.93
N VAL A 75 8.68 6.66 -40.26
CA VAL A 75 8.81 6.14 -38.88
C VAL A 75 9.90 5.07 -38.79
N LEU A 76 9.91 4.09 -39.69
CA LEU A 76 10.92 3.03 -39.72
C LEU A 76 12.34 3.57 -39.94
N MET A 77 12.48 4.61 -40.77
CA MET A 77 13.76 5.26 -41.07
C MET A 77 14.18 6.30 -40.01
N GLY A 78 13.39 6.49 -38.95
CA GLY A 78 13.69 7.50 -37.92
C GLY A 78 13.56 8.94 -38.44
N VAL A 79 12.68 9.17 -39.41
CA VAL A 79 12.37 10.47 -40.02
C VAL A 79 10.94 10.88 -39.67
N ARG A 80 10.66 12.19 -39.76
CA ARG A 80 9.32 12.74 -39.52
C ARG A 80 8.25 12.03 -40.38
N PRO A 81 7.16 11.52 -39.79
CA PRO A 81 6.15 10.75 -40.52
C PRO A 81 5.36 11.57 -41.54
N TYR A 82 4.95 12.78 -41.16
CA TYR A 82 4.07 13.64 -41.97
C TYR A 82 4.72 14.98 -42.23
N GLU A 83 4.83 15.36 -43.50
CA GLU A 83 5.36 16.66 -43.93
C GLU A 83 4.39 17.81 -43.56
N GLN A 84 3.10 17.56 -43.69
CA GLN A 84 2.03 18.50 -43.38
C GLN A 84 1.21 18.00 -42.18
N SER A 85 0.54 18.91 -41.47
CA SER A 85 -0.45 18.53 -40.47
C SER A 85 -1.68 17.92 -41.18
N LEU A 86 -2.03 16.70 -40.78
CA LEU A 86 -3.19 15.96 -41.29
C LEU A 86 -4.37 16.13 -40.32
N GLU A 87 -4.09 16.03 -39.03
CA GLU A 87 -5.05 16.17 -37.96
C GLU A 87 -4.74 17.38 -37.07
N TRP A 88 -5.78 17.95 -36.45
CA TRP A 88 -5.68 19.14 -35.58
C TRP A 88 -4.62 19.03 -34.48
N TYR A 89 -4.38 17.82 -33.97
CA TYR A 89 -3.43 17.63 -32.88
C TYR A 89 -1.97 17.72 -33.35
N HIS A 90 -1.69 17.60 -34.66
CA HIS A 90 -0.35 17.83 -35.22
C HIS A 90 0.11 19.27 -35.03
N ASP A 91 -0.84 20.21 -34.98
CA ASP A 91 -0.55 21.63 -34.80
C ASP A 91 -0.30 22.00 -33.33
N THR A 92 -0.67 21.12 -32.39
CA THR A 92 -0.48 21.36 -30.95
C THR A 92 1.01 21.40 -30.57
N VAL A 93 1.31 22.24 -29.57
CA VAL A 93 2.66 22.33 -28.98
C VAL A 93 3.14 20.97 -28.47
N ARG A 94 2.25 20.18 -27.87
CA ARG A 94 2.55 18.83 -27.35
C ARG A 94 3.06 17.89 -28.45
N TYR A 95 2.41 17.87 -29.62
CA TYR A 95 2.85 17.04 -30.73
C TYR A 95 4.20 17.49 -31.28
N LYS A 96 4.38 18.81 -31.44
CA LYS A 96 5.65 19.40 -31.88
C LYS A 96 6.79 19.09 -30.91
N LYS A 97 6.57 19.17 -29.59
CA LYS A 97 7.55 18.77 -28.56
C LYS A 97 7.93 17.28 -28.70
N ARG A 98 6.95 16.41 -28.97
CA ARG A 98 7.18 14.97 -29.20
C ARG A 98 7.99 14.71 -30.46
N MET A 99 7.71 15.42 -31.55
CA MET A 99 8.47 15.30 -32.80
C MET A 99 9.91 15.78 -32.62
N LEU A 100 10.10 16.91 -31.91
CA LEU A 100 11.42 17.44 -31.57
C LEU A 100 12.26 16.42 -30.80
N GLY A 101 11.66 15.82 -29.76
CA GLY A 101 12.35 14.84 -28.93
C GLY A 101 12.72 13.54 -29.66
N ARG A 102 11.92 13.13 -30.65
CA ARG A 102 12.15 11.86 -31.38
C ARG A 102 13.08 12.01 -32.58
N TYR A 103 12.89 13.06 -33.37
CA TYR A 103 13.54 13.22 -34.68
C TYR A 103 14.49 14.43 -34.73
N GLY A 104 14.58 15.21 -33.66
CA GLY A 104 15.47 16.36 -33.56
C GLY A 104 15.04 17.56 -34.39
N LEU A 105 15.95 18.52 -34.52
CA LEU A 105 15.70 19.82 -35.19
C LEU A 105 15.31 19.67 -36.67
N LYS A 106 15.84 18.65 -37.37
CA LYS A 106 15.54 18.39 -38.79
C LYS A 106 14.07 18.09 -39.07
N SER A 107 13.32 17.70 -38.05
CA SER A 107 11.90 17.36 -38.20
C SER A 107 10.97 18.55 -38.11
N ILE A 108 11.48 19.72 -37.69
CA ILE A 108 10.62 20.84 -37.33
C ILE A 108 10.98 22.07 -38.14
N ASP A 109 9.93 22.66 -38.72
CA ASP A 109 10.03 23.86 -39.54
C ASP A 109 9.91 25.16 -38.70
N VAL A 110 9.76 25.02 -37.38
CA VAL A 110 9.51 26.10 -36.40
C VAL A 110 10.69 26.22 -35.42
N PRO A 111 11.09 27.42 -34.98
CA PRO A 111 12.14 27.55 -33.97
C PRO A 111 11.82 26.77 -32.68
N ALA A 112 12.80 26.05 -32.13
CA ALA A 112 12.63 25.16 -30.97
C ALA A 112 12.24 25.88 -29.66
N GLY A 113 12.08 27.20 -29.66
CA GLY A 113 11.68 28.00 -28.49
C GLY A 113 10.35 27.58 -27.88
N PHE A 114 9.42 27.02 -28.66
CA PHE A 114 8.15 26.48 -28.14
C PHE A 114 8.33 25.31 -27.16
N ALA A 115 9.53 24.70 -27.11
CA ALA A 115 9.85 23.64 -26.16
C ALA A 115 9.79 24.16 -24.71
N TRP A 116 10.19 25.41 -24.51
CA TRP A 116 10.18 26.09 -23.23
C TRP A 116 8.77 26.57 -22.87
N PRO A 117 8.45 26.62 -21.57
CA PRO A 117 7.16 27.13 -21.12
C PRO A 117 7.04 28.63 -21.41
N THR A 118 5.80 29.08 -21.56
CA THR A 118 5.51 30.51 -21.68
C THR A 118 5.67 31.20 -20.32
N PRO A 119 5.89 32.53 -20.26
CA PRO A 119 5.95 33.24 -18.98
C PRO A 119 4.66 33.14 -18.16
N GLU A 120 3.52 32.88 -18.80
CA GLU A 120 2.25 32.60 -18.12
C GLU A 120 2.26 31.21 -17.49
N GLU A 121 2.63 30.17 -18.24
CA GLU A 121 2.78 28.80 -17.72
C GLU A 121 3.78 28.72 -16.55
N VAL A 122 4.84 29.54 -16.60
CA VAL A 122 5.83 29.62 -15.51
C VAL A 122 5.20 30.21 -14.24
N LYS A 123 4.36 31.25 -14.36
CA LYS A 123 3.66 31.83 -13.20
C LYS A 123 2.67 30.83 -12.60
N ASP A 124 1.88 30.16 -13.45
CA ASP A 124 0.94 29.12 -13.01
C ASP A 124 1.66 27.99 -12.28
N ALA A 125 2.82 27.56 -12.79
CA ALA A 125 3.64 26.54 -12.15
C ALA A 125 4.19 27.00 -10.79
N GLN A 126 4.63 28.26 -10.68
CA GLN A 126 5.09 28.85 -9.41
C GLN A 126 3.95 28.95 -8.38
N GLU A 127 2.76 29.36 -8.81
CA GLU A 127 1.58 29.42 -7.94
C GLU A 127 1.17 28.02 -7.46
N TYR A 128 1.16 27.03 -8.36
CA TYR A 128 0.91 25.64 -8.00
C TYR A 128 1.92 25.13 -6.97
N GLU A 129 3.22 25.36 -7.19
CA GLU A 129 4.27 24.93 -6.27
C GLU A 129 4.12 25.60 -4.90
N ARG A 130 3.80 26.89 -4.87
CA ARG A 130 3.56 27.65 -3.64
C ARG A 130 2.36 27.14 -2.85
N VAL A 131 1.28 26.75 -3.53
CA VAL A 131 0.05 26.25 -2.89
C VAL A 131 0.18 24.78 -2.48
N ALA A 132 0.69 23.93 -3.36
CA ALA A 132 0.83 22.50 -3.11
C ALA A 132 1.98 22.18 -2.14
N PHE A 133 3.08 22.93 -2.22
CA PHE A 133 4.30 22.71 -1.44
C PHE A 133 4.75 23.99 -0.74
N PRO A 134 3.99 24.46 0.27
CA PRO A 134 4.24 25.76 0.91
C PRO A 134 5.50 25.80 1.77
N LEU A 135 6.02 24.64 2.20
CA LEU A 135 7.14 24.55 3.15
C LEU A 135 8.45 24.28 2.42
N SER A 136 9.49 25.01 2.83
CA SER A 136 10.84 24.70 2.39
C SER A 136 11.30 23.33 2.92
N ILE A 137 12.30 22.74 2.26
CA ILE A 137 12.87 21.45 2.68
C ILE A 137 13.38 21.51 4.13
N GLN A 138 13.99 22.64 4.51
CA GLN A 138 14.52 22.85 5.86
C GLN A 138 13.41 22.91 6.91
N GLU A 139 12.30 23.61 6.63
CA GLU A 139 11.13 23.63 7.52
C GLU A 139 10.49 22.25 7.67
N ARG A 140 10.42 21.49 6.58
CA ARG A 140 9.90 20.11 6.62
C ARG A 140 10.75 19.24 7.53
N TRP A 141 12.08 19.38 7.51
CA TRP A 141 12.97 18.66 8.42
C TRP A 141 12.73 19.04 9.88
N LYS A 142 12.61 20.34 10.19
CA LYS A 142 12.29 20.79 11.55
C LYS A 142 10.98 20.19 12.06
N LYS A 143 9.92 20.22 11.24
CA LYS A 143 8.63 19.59 11.60
C LYS A 143 8.74 18.08 11.83
N LEU A 144 9.56 17.39 11.04
CA LEU A 144 9.80 15.96 11.24
C LEU A 144 10.58 15.68 12.52
N GLU A 145 11.56 16.52 12.86
CA GLU A 145 12.30 16.43 14.12
C GLU A 145 11.39 16.68 15.32
N GLU A 146 10.56 17.73 15.29
CA GLU A 146 9.57 18.02 16.32
C GLU A 146 8.57 16.87 16.51
N ALA A 147 8.02 16.36 15.42
CA ALA A 147 7.10 15.22 15.47
C ALA A 147 7.76 13.95 16.03
N LYS A 148 9.06 13.73 15.76
CA LYS A 148 9.82 12.63 16.36
C LYS A 148 10.03 12.83 17.87
N ARG A 149 10.32 14.06 18.31
CA ARG A 149 10.48 14.39 19.73
C ARG A 149 9.20 14.15 20.51
N ILE A 150 8.07 14.68 20.01
CA ILE A 150 6.75 14.50 20.65
C ILE A 150 6.41 13.01 20.77
N LYS A 151 6.60 12.23 19.71
CA LYS A 151 6.37 10.78 19.75
C LYS A 151 7.28 10.07 20.75
N ALA A 152 8.55 10.48 20.86
CA ALA A 152 9.47 9.89 21.82
C ALA A 152 9.03 10.21 23.27
N GLU A 153 8.58 11.43 23.54
CA GLU A 153 8.04 11.84 24.83
C GLU A 153 6.76 11.07 25.19
N GLU A 154 5.84 10.88 24.23
CA GLU A 154 4.62 10.07 24.42
C GLU A 154 4.95 8.60 24.76
N VAL A 155 5.94 8.02 24.07
CA VAL A 155 6.40 6.65 24.34
C VAL A 155 7.02 6.56 25.73
N GLN A 156 7.87 7.51 26.11
CA GLN A 156 8.50 7.54 27.44
C GLN A 156 7.45 7.69 28.55
N ALA A 157 6.47 8.58 28.38
CA ALA A 157 5.38 8.74 29.35
C ALA A 157 4.58 7.44 29.52
N ARG A 158 4.24 6.78 28.40
CA ARG A 158 3.54 5.50 28.43
C ARG A 158 4.36 4.40 29.11
N GLU A 159 5.66 4.33 28.82
CA GLU A 159 6.57 3.36 29.45
C GLU A 159 6.67 3.59 30.96
N ALA A 160 6.76 4.85 31.40
CA ALA A 160 6.76 5.21 32.82
C ALA A 160 5.45 4.77 33.52
N GLU A 161 4.29 5.04 32.91
CA GLU A 161 3.00 4.58 33.46
C GLU A 161 2.90 3.05 33.55
N ILE A 162 3.41 2.34 32.54
CA ILE A 162 3.43 0.86 32.55
C ILE A 162 4.35 0.37 33.66
N ALA A 163 5.52 0.97 33.85
CA ALA A 163 6.44 0.61 34.92
C ALA A 163 5.81 0.80 36.31
N GLU A 164 5.10 1.91 36.54
CA GLU A 164 4.37 2.14 37.79
C GLU A 164 3.26 1.10 38.05
N LYS A 165 2.52 0.71 37.00
CA LYS A 165 1.47 -0.32 37.09
C LYS A 165 2.05 -1.71 37.31
N LEU A 166 3.19 -2.03 36.68
CA LEU A 166 3.90 -3.29 36.87
C LEU A 166 4.43 -3.41 38.31
N ALA A 167 4.94 -2.33 38.88
CA ALA A 167 5.39 -2.32 40.28
C ALA A 167 4.26 -2.67 41.28
N LYS A 168 3.01 -2.28 40.98
CA LYS A 168 1.81 -2.57 41.80
C LYS A 168 1.14 -3.91 41.47
N MET A 169 1.59 -4.60 40.42
CA MET A 169 0.96 -5.83 39.93
C MET A 169 1.06 -6.97 40.95
N ASP A 170 2.23 -7.12 41.58
CA ASP A 170 2.46 -8.19 42.55
C ASP A 170 1.56 -8.05 43.79
N GLU A 171 1.35 -6.80 44.25
CA GLU A 171 0.42 -6.50 45.34
C GLU A 171 -1.03 -6.85 44.95
N TRP A 172 -1.48 -6.45 43.77
CA TRP A 172 -2.84 -6.74 43.30
C TRP A 172 -3.10 -8.23 43.08
N THR A 173 -2.11 -8.96 42.57
CA THR A 173 -2.22 -10.42 42.38
C THR A 173 -2.26 -11.13 43.74
N ALA A 174 -1.45 -10.72 44.71
CA ALA A 174 -1.50 -11.25 46.07
C ALA A 174 -2.85 -10.99 46.74
N GLU A 175 -3.40 -9.77 46.63
CA GLU A 175 -4.73 -9.45 47.15
C GLU A 175 -5.85 -10.27 46.51
N LEU A 176 -5.78 -10.48 45.20
CA LEU A 176 -6.76 -11.27 44.45
C LEU A 176 -6.70 -12.74 44.87
N ASN A 177 -5.50 -13.32 44.94
CA ASN A 177 -5.31 -14.69 45.40
C ASN A 177 -5.78 -14.87 46.85
N ALA A 178 -5.53 -13.91 47.73
CA ALA A 178 -6.04 -13.94 49.10
C ALA A 178 -7.58 -13.89 49.15
N LYS A 179 -8.23 -13.12 48.27
CA LYS A 179 -9.70 -13.09 48.15
C LYS A 179 -10.25 -14.41 47.63
N ILE A 180 -9.58 -15.03 46.65
CA ILE A 180 -9.94 -16.35 46.12
C ILE A 180 -9.84 -17.41 47.22
N ALA A 181 -8.69 -17.51 47.90
CA ALA A 181 -8.48 -18.48 48.97
C ALA A 181 -9.48 -18.33 50.13
N LYS A 182 -9.84 -17.08 50.50
CA LYS A 182 -10.90 -16.83 51.49
C LYS A 182 -12.25 -17.37 51.04
N LYS A 183 -12.64 -17.11 49.78
CA LYS A 183 -13.91 -17.62 49.24
C LYS A 183 -13.91 -19.13 49.12
N GLU A 184 -12.81 -19.74 48.69
CA GLU A 184 -12.67 -21.20 48.62
C GLU A 184 -12.80 -21.84 50.01
N ALA A 185 -12.10 -21.31 51.01
CA ALA A 185 -12.21 -21.77 52.39
C ALA A 185 -13.63 -21.62 52.96
N GLU A 186 -14.33 -20.52 52.64
CA GLU A 186 -15.73 -20.33 53.03
C GLU A 186 -16.67 -21.34 52.35
N LEU A 187 -16.46 -21.63 51.06
CA LEU A 187 -17.23 -22.62 50.32
C LEU A 187 -16.98 -24.04 50.85
N GLU A 188 -15.73 -24.40 51.12
CA GLU A 188 -15.36 -25.69 51.71
C GLU A 188 -15.93 -25.84 53.13
N ALA A 189 -15.81 -24.81 53.97
CA ALA A 189 -16.41 -24.83 55.30
C ALA A 189 -17.94 -24.94 55.24
N ALA A 190 -18.59 -24.30 54.25
CA ALA A 190 -20.02 -24.44 54.03
C ALA A 190 -20.39 -25.85 53.56
N ARG A 191 -19.59 -26.44 52.66
CA ARG A 191 -19.75 -27.82 52.19
C ARG A 191 -19.60 -28.82 53.33
N LEU A 192 -18.53 -28.75 54.10
CA LEU A 192 -18.30 -29.62 55.27
C LEU A 192 -19.40 -29.46 56.33
N ARG A 193 -19.89 -28.24 56.56
CA ARG A 193 -21.04 -28.02 57.47
C ARG A 193 -22.31 -28.68 56.96
N LYS A 194 -22.58 -28.62 55.66
CA LYS A 194 -23.74 -29.29 55.05
C LYS A 194 -23.60 -30.81 55.12
N GLU A 195 -22.43 -31.34 54.81
CA GLU A 195 -22.13 -32.78 54.90
C GLU A 195 -22.31 -33.31 56.33
N ARG A 196 -21.77 -32.60 57.34
CA ARG A 196 -21.99 -32.94 58.77
C ARG A 196 -23.46 -32.96 59.16
N LEU A 197 -24.23 -31.95 58.76
CA LEU A 197 -25.68 -31.90 59.04
C LEU A 197 -26.43 -33.06 58.37
N VAL A 198 -26.08 -33.38 57.13
CA VAL A 198 -26.68 -34.51 56.38
C VAL A 198 -26.34 -35.84 57.05
N GLU A 199 -25.09 -36.03 57.49
CA GLU A 199 -24.66 -37.25 58.19
C GLU A 199 -25.32 -37.43 59.56
N GLU A 200 -25.44 -36.36 60.35
CA GLU A 200 -26.15 -36.41 61.64
C GLU A 200 -27.62 -36.81 61.46
N VAL A 201 -28.29 -36.26 60.44
CA VAL A 201 -29.66 -36.64 60.11
C VAL A 201 -29.73 -38.09 59.62
N ARG A 202 -28.78 -38.55 58.79
CA ARG A 202 -28.70 -39.96 58.38
C ARG A 202 -28.49 -40.92 59.57
N LYS A 203 -27.65 -40.55 60.54
CA LYS A 203 -27.44 -41.31 61.78
C LYS A 203 -28.71 -41.40 62.63
N HIS A 204 -29.52 -40.34 62.67
CA HIS A 204 -30.79 -40.33 63.41
C HIS A 204 -31.83 -41.29 62.82
N PHE A 205 -31.87 -41.45 61.49
CA PHE A 205 -32.81 -42.35 60.86
C PHE A 205 -32.30 -43.80 60.79
N GLY A 206 -31.00 -44.03 60.65
CA GLY A 206 -30.42 -45.38 60.65
C GLY A 206 -30.59 -46.18 59.35
N PHE A 207 -31.17 -45.59 58.30
CA PHE A 207 -31.31 -46.17 56.96
C PHE A 207 -31.02 -45.12 55.86
N LYS A 208 -30.71 -45.58 54.64
CA LYS A 208 -30.30 -44.72 53.51
C LYS A 208 -31.50 -43.95 52.93
N ILE A 209 -31.85 -42.81 53.54
CA ILE A 209 -32.86 -41.87 53.02
C ILE A 209 -32.23 -40.93 51.97
N SER A 210 -32.99 -40.67 50.89
CA SER A 210 -32.63 -39.68 49.86
C SER A 210 -32.77 -38.24 50.39
N PRO A 211 -31.83 -37.33 50.08
CA PRO A 211 -31.90 -35.92 50.48
C PRO A 211 -33.14 -35.16 49.99
N HIS A 212 -33.85 -35.69 49.00
CA HIS A 212 -35.02 -35.04 48.38
C HIS A 212 -36.34 -35.35 49.11
N ASP A 213 -36.34 -36.29 50.05
CA ASP A 213 -37.51 -36.75 50.78
C ASP A 213 -38.05 -35.69 51.78
N GLU A 214 -39.37 -35.61 51.93
CA GLU A 214 -40.05 -34.59 52.73
C GLU A 214 -39.72 -34.72 54.22
N ARG A 215 -39.62 -35.96 54.72
CA ARG A 215 -39.25 -36.27 56.11
C ARG A 215 -37.81 -35.86 56.42
N PHE A 216 -36.93 -35.93 55.42
CA PHE A 216 -35.53 -35.52 55.55
C PHE A 216 -35.43 -33.98 55.63
N LYS A 217 -36.20 -33.27 54.80
CA LYS A 217 -36.25 -31.79 54.79
C LYS A 217 -36.78 -31.21 56.09
N THR A 218 -37.83 -31.79 56.69
CA THR A 218 -38.39 -31.31 57.96
C THR A 218 -37.39 -31.48 59.11
N MET A 219 -36.69 -32.61 59.19
CA MET A 219 -35.67 -32.85 60.22
C MET A 219 -34.39 -32.03 60.02
N LEU A 220 -33.93 -31.85 58.77
CA LEU A 220 -32.85 -30.89 58.46
C LEU A 220 -33.22 -29.49 58.93
N ALA A 221 -34.44 -29.03 58.66
CA ALA A 221 -34.91 -27.71 59.08
C ALA A 221 -34.98 -27.55 60.60
N GLN A 222 -35.35 -28.60 61.34
CA GLN A 222 -35.33 -28.58 62.82
C GLN A 222 -33.89 -28.51 63.35
N LYS A 223 -32.98 -29.33 62.84
CA LYS A 223 -31.56 -29.33 63.23
C LYS A 223 -30.84 -28.04 62.86
N GLU A 224 -31.16 -27.46 61.71
CA GLU A 224 -30.68 -26.12 61.35
C GLU A 224 -31.19 -25.04 62.29
N LYS A 225 -32.45 -25.09 62.74
CA LYS A 225 -33.01 -24.15 63.73
C LYS A 225 -32.29 -24.28 65.07
N GLU A 226 -32.01 -25.50 65.53
CA GLU A 226 -31.23 -25.75 66.76
C GLU A 226 -29.79 -25.24 66.63
N ALA A 227 -29.11 -25.53 65.51
CA ALA A 227 -27.76 -25.03 65.25
C ALA A 227 -27.70 -23.50 65.12
N LYS A 228 -28.74 -22.88 64.53
CA LYS A 228 -28.88 -21.42 64.45
C LYS A 228 -29.08 -20.79 65.84
N LYS A 229 -29.86 -21.42 66.73
CA LYS A 229 -30.04 -20.95 68.13
C LYS A 229 -28.72 -21.02 68.91
N LYS A 230 -28.03 -22.17 68.87
CA LYS A 230 -26.71 -22.36 69.52
C LYS A 230 -25.65 -21.38 68.99
N LYS A 231 -25.62 -21.12 67.67
CA LYS A 231 -24.74 -20.09 67.07
C LYS A 231 -25.07 -18.68 67.53
N LYS A 232 -26.34 -18.33 67.74
CA LYS A 232 -26.75 -17.02 68.25
C LYS A 232 -26.36 -16.84 69.71
N GLU A 233 -26.51 -17.88 70.53
CA GLU A 233 -26.11 -17.87 71.94
C GLU A 233 -24.58 -17.76 72.09
N ALA A 234 -23.82 -18.57 71.33
CA ALA A 234 -22.35 -18.47 71.29
C ALA A 234 -21.87 -17.09 70.80
N LYS A 235 -22.58 -16.47 69.83
CA LYS A 235 -22.29 -15.08 69.41
C LYS A 235 -22.59 -14.05 70.49
N LYS A 236 -23.62 -14.26 71.33
CA LYS A 236 -23.92 -13.39 72.47
C LYS A 236 -22.85 -13.53 73.56
N GLN A 237 -22.43 -14.76 73.87
CA GLN A 237 -21.36 -15.03 74.84
C GLN A 237 -20.02 -14.46 74.39
N ALA A 238 -19.61 -14.69 73.14
CA ALA A 238 -18.36 -14.12 72.60
C ALA A 238 -18.38 -12.59 72.54
N LYS A 239 -19.55 -11.95 72.43
CA LYS A 239 -19.67 -10.48 72.55
C LYS A 239 -19.48 -10.03 73.99
N LEU A 240 -20.07 -10.72 74.95
CA LEU A 240 -19.90 -10.43 76.39
C LEU A 240 -18.44 -10.64 76.81
N GLU A 241 -17.80 -11.72 76.37
CA GLU A 241 -16.38 -12.00 76.63
C GLU A 241 -15.43 -10.96 75.99
N LYS A 242 -15.74 -10.48 74.78
CA LYS A 242 -14.99 -9.38 74.18
C LYS A 242 -15.14 -8.10 75.00
N LEU A 243 -16.34 -7.76 75.44
CA LEU A 243 -16.59 -6.59 76.27
C LEU A 243 -15.90 -6.69 77.64
N THR A 244 -15.90 -7.85 78.29
CA THR A 244 -15.17 -8.05 79.56
C THR A 244 -13.66 -8.02 79.35
N SER A 245 -13.14 -8.57 78.25
CA SER A 245 -11.70 -8.49 77.93
C SER A 245 -11.23 -7.06 77.62
N ILE A 246 -12.10 -6.23 77.01
CA ILE A 246 -11.82 -4.81 76.77
C ILE A 246 -11.88 -4.04 78.09
N ALA A 247 -12.85 -4.33 78.96
CA ALA A 247 -12.95 -3.73 80.30
C ALA A 247 -11.76 -4.09 81.20
N GLN A 248 -11.27 -5.34 81.15
CA GLN A 248 -10.07 -5.78 81.89
C GLN A 248 -8.77 -5.16 81.35
N LYS A 249 -8.67 -4.94 80.04
CA LYS A 249 -7.54 -4.21 79.44
C LYS A 249 -7.56 -2.73 79.86
N MET A 250 -8.73 -2.09 79.84
CA MET A 250 -8.89 -0.73 80.34
C MET A 250 -8.63 -0.58 81.85
N SER A 251 -8.95 -1.59 82.68
CA SER A 251 -8.62 -1.55 84.12
C SER A 251 -7.14 -1.80 84.41
N ASN A 252 -6.44 -2.57 83.57
CA ASN A 252 -5.01 -2.80 83.69
C ASN A 252 -4.17 -1.63 83.15
N ASP A 253 -4.62 -0.94 82.10
CA ASP A 253 -3.99 0.31 81.64
C ASP A 253 -4.19 1.45 82.66
N ALA A 254 -5.28 1.46 83.43
CA ALA A 254 -5.50 2.41 84.51
C ALA A 254 -4.64 2.14 85.76
N SER A 255 -4.28 0.89 86.06
CA SER A 255 -3.43 0.53 87.21
C SER A 255 -1.92 0.61 86.92
N GLN A 256 -1.51 0.62 85.65
CA GLN A 256 -0.11 0.92 85.27
C GLN A 256 0.19 2.42 85.12
N GLY A 257 -0.85 3.28 85.04
CA GLY A 257 -0.70 4.74 85.06
C GLY A 257 -0.36 5.34 86.44
N GLU A 258 -0.71 4.67 87.54
CA GLU A 258 -0.42 5.15 88.92
C GLU A 258 0.95 4.70 89.46
N ALA A 259 1.67 3.78 88.79
CA ALA A 259 2.95 3.25 89.27
C ALA A 259 4.19 3.96 88.69
N THR A 260 4.06 4.79 87.66
CA THR A 260 5.21 5.47 87.02
C THR A 260 5.33 6.97 87.32
N GLU A 261 4.48 7.54 88.18
CA GLU A 261 4.57 8.97 88.58
C GLU A 261 5.27 9.21 89.94
N SER A 262 5.72 8.16 90.66
CA SER A 262 6.27 8.29 92.03
C SER A 262 7.79 8.04 92.20
N THR A 263 8.59 7.95 91.13
CA THR A 263 10.07 7.90 91.26
C THR A 263 10.78 8.88 90.31
N LYS A 264 10.77 10.17 90.67
CA LYS A 264 11.86 11.10 90.36
C LYS A 264 12.51 11.54 91.68
N PRO A 265 13.77 11.20 91.97
CA PRO A 265 14.51 11.83 93.05
C PRO A 265 15.02 13.20 92.61
N VAL A 266 14.92 14.13 93.55
CA VAL A 266 15.48 15.48 93.52
C VAL A 266 17.00 15.38 93.71
N GLU A 267 17.77 15.90 92.75
CA GLU A 267 19.06 16.59 92.91
C GLU A 267 19.23 17.58 91.75
#